data_AF-A0A3D8GUP0-F1
#
_entry.id   AF-A0A3D8GUP0-F1
#
_cell.length_a   1.000
_cell.length_b   1.000
_cell.length_c   1.000
_cell.angle_alpha   90.00
_cell.angle_beta   90.00
_cell.angle_gamma   90.00
#
_symmetry.space_group_name_H-M   'P 1'
#
loop_
_entity.id
_entity.type
_entity.pdbx_description
1 polymer ?
#
loop_
_entity_poly.entity_id
_entity_poly.type
_entity_poly.pdbx_seq_one_letter_code
_entity_poly.pdbx_strand_id
1 'polypeptide(L)'
;MNEKMYNLDTQTDSLNAFEQWSKKAVWPAYIGCLWAVMYAVFVRFYQAAGGTIGLPGQYENPEALQMASYVAGVLIMACGFILISLVKPLGRVVPNRVPFIGGKNIHPLFILIPTLFCTAILIVHGISGMITKSLHLAGIITIQFTDWTSLDVHSLALWSLLFYEPWFLIMGILSGLTASHYALASGISLRVFRRSMLAYLIFVCLLSIYYVFAIILKLA
;
A
#
# COMPACT_ATOMS: atom_id res chain seq x y z
N MET A 1 36.02 -28.42 28.30
CA MET A 1 34.74 -28.49 27.55
C MET A 1 33.90 -27.27 27.93
N ASN A 2 34.02 -26.13 27.24
CA ASN A 2 32.99 -25.06 27.18
C ASN A 2 33.33 -23.74 26.45
N GLU A 3 34.50 -23.55 25.82
CA GLU A 3 34.72 -22.30 25.06
C GLU A 3 34.17 -22.32 23.62
N LYS A 4 33.95 -23.49 23.02
CA LYS A 4 33.42 -23.58 21.65
C LYS A 4 31.93 -23.30 21.52
N MET A 5 31.15 -23.34 22.61
CA MET A 5 29.70 -23.12 22.56
C MET A 5 29.29 -21.65 22.63
N TYR A 6 30.18 -20.73 23.05
CA TYR A 6 29.88 -19.30 23.12
C TYR A 6 30.21 -18.53 21.83
N ASN A 7 30.98 -19.15 20.92
CA ASN A 7 31.40 -18.55 19.65
C ASN A 7 30.49 -18.89 18.46
N LEU A 8 29.40 -19.65 18.67
CA LEU A 8 28.46 -20.01 17.60
C LEU A 8 27.30 -19.02 17.43
N ASP A 9 27.04 -18.16 18.43
CA ASP A 9 25.96 -17.15 18.36
C ASP A 9 26.48 -15.74 18.00
N THR A 10 27.79 -15.58 17.86
CA THR A 10 28.47 -14.34 17.46
C THR A 10 29.03 -14.42 16.05
N GLN A 11 28.44 -15.26 15.19
CA GLN A 11 28.50 -15.02 13.76
C GLN A 11 27.66 -13.76 13.50
N THR A 12 28.32 -12.61 13.66
CA THR A 12 27.85 -11.27 13.31
C THR A 12 26.92 -11.37 12.12
N ASP A 13 25.63 -11.20 12.38
CA ASP A 13 24.58 -11.13 11.37
C ASP A 13 24.83 -9.83 10.59
N SER A 14 25.82 -9.87 9.70
CA SER A 14 26.19 -8.75 8.87
C SER A 14 24.99 -8.42 7.99
N LEU A 15 24.63 -7.14 7.95
CA LEU A 15 23.53 -6.67 7.11
C LEU A 15 23.90 -6.96 5.66
N ASN A 16 23.01 -7.64 4.92
CA ASN A 16 23.16 -7.74 3.48
C ASN A 16 22.93 -6.37 2.80
N ALA A 17 23.26 -6.27 1.51
CA ALA A 17 23.13 -5.00 0.78
C ALA A 17 21.71 -4.41 0.84
N PHE A 18 20.68 -5.26 0.74
CA PHE A 18 19.28 -4.83 0.82
C PHE A 18 18.90 -4.29 2.21
N GLU A 19 19.37 -4.91 3.28
CA GLU A 19 19.10 -4.51 4.67
C GLU A 19 19.82 -3.20 5.02
N GLN A 20 21.08 -3.05 4.59
CA GLN A 20 21.82 -1.79 4.74
C GLN A 20 21.13 -0.66 3.99
N TRP A 21 20.69 -0.93 2.77
CA TRP A 21 19.95 0.02 1.96
C TRP A 21 18.60 0.37 2.61
N SER A 22 17.79 -0.61 2.99
CA SER A 22 16.47 -0.41 3.61
C SER A 22 16.55 0.37 4.91
N LYS A 23 17.57 0.10 5.74
CA LYS A 23 17.81 0.82 6.99
C LYS A 23 18.12 2.31 6.76
N LYS A 24 18.70 2.68 5.60
CA LYS A 24 19.03 4.07 5.25
C LYS A 24 17.99 4.73 4.33
N ALA A 25 17.19 3.95 3.61
CA ALA A 25 16.26 4.40 2.60
C ALA A 25 15.00 5.02 3.23
N VAL A 26 15.10 6.32 3.56
CA VAL A 26 13.97 7.14 4.00
C VAL A 26 13.12 7.69 2.85
N TRP A 27 13.70 7.74 1.65
CA TRP A 27 13.06 8.28 0.45
C TRP A 27 11.72 7.62 0.08
N PRO A 28 11.47 6.30 0.29
CA PRO A 28 10.19 5.70 -0.09
C PRO A 28 9.00 6.31 0.65
N ALA A 29 9.20 6.79 1.89
CA ALA A 29 8.16 7.46 2.64
C ALA A 29 7.82 8.85 2.06
N TYR A 30 8.85 9.61 1.68
CA TYR A 30 8.67 10.94 1.09
C TYR A 30 8.03 10.85 -0.29
N ILE A 31 8.53 9.94 -1.14
CA ILE A 31 7.92 9.69 -2.45
C ILE A 31 6.51 9.12 -2.29
N GLY A 32 6.30 8.18 -1.37
CA GLY A 32 4.98 7.62 -1.08
C GLY A 32 3.98 8.67 -0.59
N CYS A 33 4.40 9.61 0.26
CA CYS A 33 3.55 10.73 0.66
C CYS A 33 3.23 11.65 -0.52
N LEU A 34 4.22 12.03 -1.32
CA LEU A 34 4.00 12.85 -2.50
C LEU A 34 3.03 12.15 -3.48
N TRP A 35 3.24 10.86 -3.71
CA TRP A 35 2.40 10.01 -4.56
C TRP A 35 0.97 9.93 -4.03
N ALA A 36 0.78 9.73 -2.73
CA ALA A 36 -0.56 9.75 -2.13
C ALA A 36 -1.25 11.12 -2.30
N VAL A 37 -0.53 12.22 -2.04
CA VAL A 37 -1.06 13.58 -2.15
C VAL A 37 -1.43 13.91 -3.59
N MET A 38 -0.57 13.59 -4.56
CA MET A 38 -0.85 13.84 -5.98
C MET A 38 -2.14 13.13 -6.42
N TYR A 39 -2.34 11.88 -6.03
CA TYR A 39 -3.56 11.16 -6.37
C TYR A 39 -4.80 11.70 -5.65
N ALA A 40 -4.66 11.97 -4.35
CA ALA A 40 -5.74 12.54 -3.56
C ALA A 40 -6.22 13.87 -4.16
N VAL A 41 -5.30 14.76 -4.54
CA VAL A 41 -5.63 16.08 -5.09
C VAL A 41 -6.12 15.98 -6.53
N PHE A 42 -5.31 15.44 -7.43
CA PHE A 42 -5.58 15.54 -8.87
C PHE A 42 -6.61 14.53 -9.39
N VAL A 43 -6.83 13.43 -8.66
CA VAL A 43 -7.84 12.43 -9.04
C VAL A 43 -9.05 12.54 -8.12
N ARG A 44 -8.87 12.33 -6.81
CA ARG A 44 -10.00 12.14 -5.89
C ARG A 44 -10.73 13.42 -5.53
N PHE A 45 -10.03 14.48 -5.12
CA PHE A 45 -10.67 15.76 -4.83
C PHE A 45 -11.17 16.45 -6.09
N TYR A 46 -10.50 16.26 -7.23
CA TYR A 46 -11.04 16.67 -8.52
C TYR A 46 -12.38 15.97 -8.83
N GLN A 47 -12.45 14.64 -8.69
CA GLN A 47 -13.70 13.88 -8.85
C GLN A 47 -14.77 14.28 -7.83
N ALA A 48 -14.37 14.58 -6.59
CA ALA A 48 -15.27 15.09 -5.56
C ALA A 48 -15.87 16.45 -5.90
N ALA A 49 -15.15 17.28 -6.65
CA ALA A 49 -15.62 18.58 -7.15
C ALA A 49 -16.44 18.47 -8.45
N GLY A 50 -16.82 17.26 -8.87
CA GLY A 50 -17.56 17.00 -10.11
C GLY A 50 -16.70 16.81 -11.35
N GLY A 51 -15.37 16.71 -11.18
CA GLY A 51 -14.44 16.42 -12.25
C GLY A 51 -14.59 15.00 -12.82
N THR A 52 -14.29 14.83 -14.10
CA THR A 52 -14.54 13.59 -14.86
C THR A 52 -13.27 12.85 -15.29
N ILE A 53 -12.10 13.22 -14.74
CA ILE A 53 -10.83 12.57 -15.09
C ILE A 53 -10.91 11.08 -14.72
N GLY A 54 -10.67 10.22 -15.71
CA GLY A 54 -10.74 8.78 -15.54
C GLY A 54 -12.15 8.19 -15.42
N LEU A 55 -13.19 8.98 -15.69
CA LEU A 55 -14.59 8.57 -15.64
C LEU A 55 -15.24 8.79 -17.03
N PRO A 56 -15.06 7.86 -17.98
CA PRO A 56 -15.55 8.02 -19.35
C PRO A 56 -17.04 7.63 -19.42
N GLY A 57 -17.89 8.33 -18.67
CA GLY A 57 -19.31 8.02 -18.55
C GLY A 57 -20.04 8.94 -17.56
N GLN A 58 -21.31 8.61 -17.32
CA GLN A 58 -22.17 9.29 -16.35
C GLN A 58 -22.73 8.28 -15.35
N TYR A 59 -22.56 8.59 -14.07
CA TYR A 59 -23.14 7.82 -12.98
C TYR A 59 -24.60 8.15 -12.77
N GLU A 60 -25.38 7.17 -12.34
CA GLU A 60 -26.79 7.35 -11.97
C GLU A 60 -26.94 8.29 -10.78
N ASN A 61 -26.04 8.21 -9.80
CA ASN A 61 -25.99 9.09 -8.64
C ASN A 61 -24.62 9.79 -8.54
N PRO A 62 -24.47 10.98 -9.15
CA PRO A 62 -23.20 11.70 -9.14
C PRO A 62 -22.81 12.21 -7.75
N GLU A 63 -23.77 12.54 -6.88
CA GLU A 63 -23.49 13.02 -5.52
C GLU A 63 -22.85 11.94 -4.65
N ALA A 64 -23.34 10.71 -4.76
CA ALA A 64 -22.76 9.56 -4.05
C ALA A 64 -21.30 9.32 -4.47
N LEU A 65 -21.00 9.42 -5.76
CA LEU A 65 -19.63 9.30 -6.28
C LEU A 65 -18.74 10.44 -5.76
N GLN A 66 -19.23 11.68 -5.77
CA GLN A 66 -18.48 12.84 -5.30
C GLN A 66 -18.11 12.69 -3.82
N MET A 67 -19.07 12.28 -2.99
CA MET A 67 -18.83 12.00 -1.57
C MET A 67 -17.84 10.84 -1.36
N ALA A 68 -18.02 9.73 -2.09
CA ALA A 68 -17.09 8.60 -2.03
C ALA A 68 -15.66 9.01 -2.43
N SER A 69 -15.53 9.85 -3.46
CA SER A 69 -14.25 10.38 -3.93
C SER A 69 -13.62 11.31 -2.91
N TYR A 70 -14.42 12.16 -2.25
CA TYR A 70 -13.93 13.01 -1.15
C TYR A 70 -13.37 12.18 0.01
N VAL A 71 -14.14 11.22 0.49
CA VAL A 71 -13.73 10.32 1.59
C VAL A 71 -12.47 9.55 1.20
N ALA A 72 -12.41 8.98 0.00
CA ALA A 72 -11.23 8.29 -0.51
C ALA A 72 -10.01 9.22 -0.58
N GLY A 73 -10.17 10.47 -1.04
CA GLY A 73 -9.10 11.46 -1.09
C GLY A 73 -8.53 11.77 0.29
N VAL A 74 -9.40 11.99 1.30
CA VAL A 74 -8.97 12.23 2.69
C VAL A 74 -8.21 11.03 3.25
N LEU A 75 -8.72 9.81 3.05
CA LEU A 75 -8.07 8.59 3.54
C LEU A 75 -6.70 8.36 2.90
N ILE A 76 -6.60 8.52 1.57
CA ILE A 76 -5.33 8.35 0.84
C ILE A 76 -4.31 9.39 1.30
N MET A 77 -4.72 10.64 1.45
CA MET A 77 -3.85 11.70 1.95
C MET A 77 -3.36 11.42 3.38
N ALA A 78 -4.25 10.95 4.26
CA ALA A 78 -3.90 10.54 5.61
C ALA A 78 -2.88 9.39 5.61
N CYS A 79 -3.07 8.37 4.77
CA CYS A 79 -2.08 7.30 4.57
C CYS A 79 -0.72 7.84 4.11
N GLY A 80 -0.70 8.82 3.20
CA GLY A 80 0.52 9.50 2.77
C GLY A 80 1.28 10.14 3.94
N PHE A 81 0.57 10.88 4.81
CA PHE A 81 1.19 11.49 5.99
C PHE A 81 1.64 10.45 7.04
N ILE A 82 0.91 9.34 7.17
CA ILE A 82 1.34 8.21 8.01
C ILE A 82 2.69 7.67 7.53
N LEU A 83 2.94 7.54 6.22
CA LEU A 83 4.25 7.09 5.74
C LEU A 83 5.40 8.00 6.23
N ILE A 84 5.22 9.32 6.29
CA ILE A 84 6.22 10.23 6.85
C ILE A 84 6.41 9.97 8.36
N SER A 85 5.33 9.67 9.08
CA SER A 85 5.40 9.39 10.53
C SER A 85 6.20 8.13 10.85
N LEU A 86 6.26 7.16 9.92
CA LEU A 86 7.10 5.95 10.02
C LEU A 86 8.61 6.25 9.92
N VAL A 87 9.03 7.38 9.36
CA VAL A 87 10.46 7.72 9.21
C VAL A 87 10.94 8.66 10.30
N LYS A 88 10.08 9.57 10.76
CA LYS A 88 10.40 10.50 11.85
C LYS A 88 10.21 9.85 13.23
N PRO A 89 10.82 10.38 14.30
CA PRO A 89 10.56 9.92 15.67
C PRO A 89 9.08 10.04 16.09
N LEU A 90 8.27 10.75 15.29
CA LEU A 90 6.83 10.96 15.48
C LEU A 90 6.03 9.65 15.58
N GLY A 91 6.45 8.57 14.91
CA GLY A 91 5.80 7.26 15.02
C GLY A 91 6.25 6.42 16.23
N ARG A 92 7.32 6.83 16.94
CA ARG A 92 7.93 5.98 17.98
C ARG A 92 7.59 6.43 19.39
N VAL A 93 7.39 7.72 19.59
CA VAL A 93 7.12 8.31 20.91
C VAL A 93 5.86 9.15 20.82
N VAL A 94 4.93 8.91 21.72
CA VAL A 94 3.73 9.74 21.84
C VAL A 94 4.14 11.16 22.22
N PRO A 95 3.67 12.22 21.53
CA PRO A 95 4.03 13.59 21.89
C PRO A 95 3.71 13.91 23.36
N ASN A 96 4.61 14.62 24.04
CA ASN A 96 4.44 15.00 25.46
C ASN A 96 3.18 15.83 25.75
N ARG A 97 2.53 16.37 24.72
CA ARG A 97 1.29 17.15 24.83
C ARG A 97 0.02 16.29 24.98
N VAL A 98 0.10 14.97 24.76
CA VAL A 98 -1.06 14.08 24.89
C VAL A 98 -1.24 13.69 26.36
N PRO A 99 -2.37 14.03 27.00
CA PRO A 99 -2.60 13.65 28.40
C PRO A 99 -2.60 12.13 28.56
N PHE A 100 -2.10 11.63 29.71
CA PHE A 100 -2.02 10.22 30.12
C PHE A 100 -0.99 9.31 29.42
N ILE A 101 -0.60 9.59 28.17
CA ILE A 101 0.29 8.72 27.38
C ILE A 101 1.51 9.42 26.76
N GLY A 102 1.64 10.75 26.91
CA GLY A 102 2.77 11.51 26.39
C GLY A 102 4.12 10.98 26.89
N GLY A 103 5.10 10.91 25.98
CA GLY A 103 6.46 10.43 26.25
C GLY A 103 6.63 8.92 26.26
N LYS A 104 5.55 8.12 26.15
CA LYS A 104 5.64 6.66 26.09
C LYS A 104 6.06 6.19 24.69
N ASN A 105 6.87 5.14 24.65
CA ASN A 105 7.24 4.46 23.41
C ASN A 105 6.03 3.66 22.89
N ILE A 106 5.72 3.82 21.60
CA ILE A 106 4.72 3.03 20.89
C ILE A 106 5.37 1.73 20.47
N HIS A 107 4.74 0.59 20.78
CA HIS A 107 5.26 -0.70 20.33
C HIS A 107 5.26 -0.75 18.79
N PRO A 108 6.39 -1.08 18.13
CA PRO A 108 6.51 -0.95 16.67
C PRO A 108 5.42 -1.68 15.88
N LEU A 109 4.95 -2.83 16.40
CA LEU A 109 3.90 -3.63 15.75
C LEU A 109 2.56 -2.89 15.59
N PHE A 110 2.22 -1.92 16.45
CA PHE A 110 0.97 -1.18 16.32
C PHE A 110 0.92 -0.33 15.05
N ILE A 111 2.06 0.10 14.54
CA ILE A 111 2.16 0.85 13.29
C ILE A 111 2.49 -0.09 12.13
N LEU A 112 3.35 -1.08 12.37
CA LEU A 112 3.79 -2.01 11.34
C LEU A 112 2.63 -2.86 10.81
N ILE A 113 1.77 -3.42 11.69
CA ILE A 113 0.69 -4.32 11.27
C ILE A 113 -0.32 -3.61 10.36
N PRO A 114 -0.90 -2.44 10.73
CA PRO A 114 -1.79 -1.72 9.82
C PRO A 114 -1.11 -1.32 8.52
N THR A 115 0.16 -0.89 8.57
CA THR A 115 0.91 -0.50 7.37
C THR A 115 1.12 -1.69 6.43
N LEU A 116 1.49 -2.86 6.96
CA LEU A 116 1.64 -4.09 6.18
C LEU A 116 0.30 -4.59 5.65
N PHE A 117 -0.79 -4.46 6.42
CA PHE A 117 -2.12 -4.80 5.95
C PHE A 117 -2.55 -3.92 4.77
N CYS A 118 -2.44 -2.60 4.90
CA CYS A 118 -2.70 -1.66 3.80
C CYS A 118 -1.80 -1.92 2.60
N THR A 119 -0.51 -2.19 2.83
CA THR A 119 0.44 -2.55 1.76
C THR A 119 -0.04 -3.77 0.97
N ALA A 120 -0.50 -4.81 1.65
CA ALA A 120 -0.99 -6.03 1.00
C ALA A 120 -2.24 -5.73 0.17
N ILE A 121 -3.20 -4.97 0.71
CA ILE A 121 -4.40 -4.55 -0.02
C ILE A 121 -4.03 -3.77 -1.28
N LEU A 122 -3.11 -2.79 -1.18
CA LEU A 122 -2.69 -1.97 -2.31
C LEU A 122 -2.04 -2.78 -3.43
N ILE A 123 -1.14 -3.71 -3.09
CA ILE A 123 -0.47 -4.58 -4.05
C ILE A 123 -1.49 -5.52 -4.71
N VAL A 124 -2.33 -6.18 -3.91
CA VAL A 124 -3.36 -7.11 -4.43
C VAL A 124 -4.34 -6.38 -5.31
N HIS A 125 -4.79 -5.19 -4.90
CA HIS A 125 -5.69 -4.35 -5.69
C HIS A 125 -5.07 -4.02 -7.05
N GLY A 126 -3.85 -3.47 -7.07
CA GLY A 126 -3.16 -3.14 -8.32
C GLY A 126 -2.92 -4.34 -9.22
N ILE A 127 -2.41 -5.47 -8.69
CA ILE A 127 -2.14 -6.67 -9.49
C ILE A 127 -3.43 -7.26 -10.05
N SER A 128 -4.44 -7.46 -9.20
CA SER A 128 -5.71 -8.05 -9.62
C SER A 128 -6.41 -7.17 -10.65
N GLY A 129 -6.45 -5.86 -10.43
CA GLY A 129 -7.01 -4.90 -11.38
C GLY A 129 -6.28 -4.93 -12.72
N MET A 130 -4.94 -4.89 -12.73
CA MET A 130 -4.17 -4.97 -13.98
C MET A 130 -4.48 -6.24 -14.78
N ILE A 131 -4.51 -7.40 -14.12
CA ILE A 131 -4.81 -8.67 -14.78
C ILE A 131 -6.25 -8.69 -15.29
N THR A 132 -7.23 -8.34 -14.46
CA THR A 132 -8.65 -8.36 -14.83
C THR A 132 -8.93 -7.39 -15.99
N LYS A 133 -8.36 -6.18 -16.00
CA LYS A 133 -8.54 -5.24 -17.12
C LYS A 133 -7.84 -5.73 -18.39
N SER A 134 -6.67 -6.34 -18.29
CA SER A 134 -5.98 -6.93 -19.44
C SER A 134 -6.80 -8.06 -20.07
N LEU A 135 -7.33 -8.98 -19.25
CA LEU A 135 -8.19 -10.07 -19.72
C LEU A 135 -9.49 -9.55 -20.34
N HIS A 136 -10.06 -8.49 -19.77
CA HIS A 136 -11.26 -7.87 -20.32
C HIS A 136 -11.00 -7.21 -21.68
N LEU A 137 -9.91 -6.44 -21.81
CA LEU A 137 -9.50 -5.84 -23.09
C LEU A 137 -9.13 -6.88 -24.15
N ALA A 138 -8.65 -8.06 -23.73
CA ALA A 138 -8.41 -9.20 -24.61
C ALA A 138 -9.70 -9.96 -25.02
N GLY A 139 -10.87 -9.59 -24.50
CA GLY A 139 -12.14 -10.26 -24.78
C GLY A 139 -12.30 -11.61 -24.09
N ILE A 140 -11.47 -11.93 -23.09
CA ILE A 140 -11.49 -13.22 -22.38
C ILE A 140 -12.57 -13.24 -21.30
N ILE A 141 -12.81 -12.10 -20.64
CA ILE A 141 -13.82 -11.96 -19.58
C ILE A 141 -14.68 -10.71 -19.82
N THR A 142 -15.90 -10.71 -19.29
CA THR A 142 -16.80 -9.55 -19.35
C THR A 142 -16.98 -8.95 -17.96
N ILE A 143 -16.65 -7.67 -17.80
CA ILE A 143 -16.88 -6.93 -16.56
C ILE A 143 -18.22 -6.20 -16.68
N GLN A 144 -19.15 -6.52 -15.81
CA GLN A 144 -20.40 -5.77 -15.68
C GLN A 144 -20.20 -4.60 -14.72
N PHE A 145 -20.60 -3.41 -15.14
CA PHE A 145 -20.59 -2.20 -14.32
C PHE A 145 -22.03 -1.83 -13.99
N THR A 146 -22.34 -1.76 -12.70
CA THR A 146 -23.62 -1.24 -12.19
C THR A 146 -23.49 0.25 -11.89
N ASP A 147 -24.62 0.95 -11.76
CA ASP A 147 -24.69 2.35 -11.31
C ASP A 147 -24.20 3.41 -12.34
N TRP A 148 -24.11 3.03 -13.61
CA TRP A 148 -23.77 3.91 -14.72
C TRP A 148 -24.95 4.06 -15.69
N THR A 149 -25.34 5.30 -15.98
CA THR A 149 -26.31 5.62 -17.04
C THR A 149 -25.70 5.44 -18.43
N SER A 150 -24.42 5.81 -18.57
CA SER A 150 -23.64 5.56 -19.78
C SER A 150 -22.17 5.35 -19.40
N LEU A 151 -21.50 4.40 -20.07
CA LEU A 151 -20.11 4.08 -19.78
C LEU A 151 -19.39 3.58 -21.03
N ASP A 152 -18.29 4.24 -21.40
CA ASP A 152 -17.30 3.67 -22.30
C ASP A 152 -16.36 2.75 -21.50
N VAL A 153 -16.73 1.46 -21.51
CA VAL A 153 -16.01 0.42 -20.79
C VAL A 153 -14.56 0.27 -21.25
N HIS A 154 -14.30 0.44 -22.54
CA HIS A 154 -12.96 0.29 -23.10
C HIS A 154 -12.03 1.40 -22.60
N SER A 155 -12.49 2.65 -22.68
CA SER A 155 -11.75 3.79 -22.14
C SER A 155 -11.54 3.69 -20.62
N LEU A 156 -12.53 3.18 -19.87
CA LEU A 156 -12.41 2.99 -18.43
C LEU A 156 -11.35 1.91 -18.13
N ALA A 157 -11.38 0.80 -18.85
CA ALA A 157 -10.42 -0.29 -18.68
C ALA A 157 -8.99 0.15 -18.99
N LEU A 158 -8.78 0.94 -20.06
CA LEU A 158 -7.47 1.51 -20.38
C LEU A 158 -6.98 2.51 -19.33
N TRP A 159 -7.85 3.42 -18.88
CA TRP A 159 -7.50 4.35 -17.81
C TRP A 159 -7.11 3.60 -16.53
N SER A 160 -7.90 2.59 -16.16
CA SER A 160 -7.59 1.75 -15.02
C SER A 160 -6.23 1.08 -15.16
N LEU A 161 -5.99 0.41 -16.29
CA LEU A 161 -4.78 -0.38 -16.53
C LEU A 161 -3.50 0.48 -16.59
N LEU A 162 -3.57 1.66 -17.20
CA LEU A 162 -2.40 2.50 -17.45
C LEU A 162 -2.09 3.47 -16.30
N PHE A 163 -3.12 3.92 -15.57
CA PHE A 163 -2.96 4.93 -14.54
C PHE A 163 -3.38 4.44 -13.17
N TYR A 164 -4.62 3.97 -13.03
CA TYR A 164 -5.20 3.68 -11.71
C TYR A 164 -4.49 2.53 -10.99
N GLU A 165 -4.43 1.35 -11.61
CA GLU A 165 -3.89 0.14 -10.98
C GLU A 165 -2.38 0.21 -10.74
N PRO A 166 -1.56 0.71 -11.69
CA PRO A 166 -0.14 0.95 -11.44
C PRO A 166 0.09 1.92 -10.27
N TRP A 167 -0.79 2.92 -10.09
CA TRP A 167 -0.68 3.86 -8.98
C TRP A 167 -0.76 3.17 -7.62
N PHE A 168 -1.73 2.29 -7.44
CA PHE A 168 -1.91 1.52 -6.21
C PHE A 168 -0.79 0.52 -5.99
N LEU A 169 -0.32 -0.15 -7.05
CA LEU A 169 0.81 -1.07 -6.97
C LEU A 169 2.09 -0.35 -6.50
N ILE A 170 2.42 0.78 -7.13
CA ILE A 170 3.59 1.59 -6.75
C ILE A 170 3.45 2.07 -5.30
N MET A 171 2.27 2.54 -4.90
CA MET A 171 2.01 2.96 -3.52
C MET A 171 2.20 1.82 -2.52
N GLY A 172 1.74 0.61 -2.85
CA GLY A 172 1.96 -0.59 -2.07
C GLY A 172 3.45 -0.89 -1.89
N ILE A 173 4.23 -0.86 -2.98
CA ILE A 173 5.69 -1.06 -2.92
C ILE A 173 6.36 -0.01 -2.03
N LEU A 174 6.06 1.28 -2.22
CA LEU A 174 6.62 2.38 -1.42
C LEU A 174 6.28 2.23 0.07
N SER A 175 5.04 1.84 0.37
CA SER A 175 4.59 1.55 1.74
C SER A 175 5.32 0.35 2.35
N GLY A 176 5.51 -0.74 1.61
CA GLY A 176 6.26 -1.92 2.08
C GLY A 176 7.74 -1.64 2.33
N LEU A 177 8.37 -0.82 1.47
CA LEU A 177 9.74 -0.34 1.68
C LEU A 177 9.84 0.54 2.92
N THR A 178 8.87 1.44 3.13
CA THR A 178 8.80 2.29 4.34
C THR A 178 8.59 1.46 5.61
N ALA A 179 7.73 0.45 5.57
CA ALA A 179 7.53 -0.49 6.69
C ALA A 179 8.82 -1.27 7.00
N SER A 180 9.57 -1.67 5.96
CA SER A 180 10.85 -2.36 6.11
C SER A 180 11.91 -1.48 6.76
N HIS A 181 12.01 -0.22 6.32
CA HIS A 181 12.83 0.80 6.98
C HIS A 181 12.45 0.94 8.46
N TYR A 182 11.15 1.13 8.75
CA TYR A 182 10.65 1.32 10.11
C TYR A 182 10.94 0.12 11.02
N ALA A 183 10.76 -1.11 10.53
CA ALA A 183 11.07 -2.33 11.25
C ALA A 183 12.55 -2.39 11.69
N LEU A 184 13.47 -2.19 10.74
CA LEU A 184 14.91 -2.21 11.00
C LEU A 184 15.35 -1.07 11.92
N ALA A 185 14.79 0.11 11.73
CA ALA A 185 15.13 1.29 12.52
C ALA A 185 14.48 1.28 13.92
N SER A 186 13.48 0.43 14.15
CA SER A 186 12.85 0.19 15.46
C SER A 186 13.52 -0.93 16.27
N GLY A 187 14.63 -1.49 15.78
CA GLY A 187 15.42 -2.48 16.51
C GLY A 187 14.88 -3.91 16.45
N ILE A 188 13.98 -4.23 15.50
CA ILE A 188 13.56 -5.61 15.25
C ILE A 188 14.80 -6.43 14.83
N SER A 189 14.99 -7.60 15.44
CA SER A 189 16.15 -8.45 15.14
C SER A 189 16.16 -8.90 13.68
N LEU A 190 17.35 -9.02 13.08
CA LEU A 190 17.49 -9.35 11.66
C LEU A 190 16.90 -10.70 11.30
N ARG A 191 17.04 -11.69 12.19
CA ARG A 191 16.44 -13.01 12.03
C ARG A 191 14.91 -12.94 11.93
N VAL A 192 14.28 -12.14 12.79
CA VAL A 192 12.82 -11.94 12.76
C VAL A 192 12.43 -11.17 11.51
N PHE A 193 13.13 -10.07 11.21
CA PHE A 193 12.89 -9.27 10.00
C PHE A 193 12.92 -10.12 8.72
N ARG A 194 13.99 -10.90 8.50
CA ARG A 194 14.14 -11.77 7.32
C ARG A 194 13.01 -12.81 7.21
N ARG A 195 12.70 -13.50 8.31
CA ARG A 195 11.63 -14.51 8.35
C ARG A 195 10.26 -13.89 8.09
N SER A 196 9.95 -12.77 8.74
CA SER A 196 8.70 -12.05 8.57
C SER A 196 8.56 -11.46 7.16
N MET A 197 9.63 -10.92 6.58
CA MET A 197 9.63 -10.42 5.21
C MET A 197 9.35 -11.54 4.21
N LEU A 198 10.03 -12.69 4.33
CA LEU A 198 9.77 -13.84 3.47
C LEU A 198 8.33 -14.35 3.61
N ALA A 199 7.86 -14.52 4.84
CA ALA A 199 6.49 -14.97 5.11
C ALA A 199 5.46 -13.98 4.54
N TYR A 200 5.71 -12.68 4.69
CA TYR A 200 4.84 -11.62 4.17
C TYR A 200 4.81 -11.58 2.64
N LEU A 201 5.96 -11.74 1.97
CA LEU A 201 6.01 -11.83 0.50
C LEU A 201 5.24 -13.05 -0.01
N ILE A 202 5.43 -14.21 0.62
CA ILE A 202 4.66 -15.42 0.28
C ILE A 202 3.16 -15.16 0.46
N PHE A 203 2.77 -14.57 1.60
CA PHE A 203 1.37 -14.21 1.87
C PHE A 203 0.79 -13.28 0.81
N VAL A 204 1.48 -12.19 0.44
CA VAL A 204 1.01 -11.24 -0.58
C VAL A 204 0.92 -11.89 -1.95
N CYS A 205 1.88 -12.75 -2.33
CA CYS A 205 1.83 -13.52 -3.57
C CYS A 205 0.61 -14.45 -3.61
N LEU A 206 0.41 -15.26 -2.57
CA LEU A 206 -0.72 -16.18 -2.48
C LEU A 206 -2.06 -15.43 -2.46
N LEU A 207 -2.14 -14.31 -1.74
CA LEU A 207 -3.32 -13.47 -1.69
C LEU A 207 -3.63 -12.86 -3.07
N SER A 208 -2.61 -12.39 -3.79
CA SER A 208 -2.77 -11.85 -5.15
C SER A 208 -3.28 -12.93 -6.12
N ILE A 209 -2.68 -14.12 -6.08
CA ILE A 209 -3.12 -15.28 -6.86
C ILE A 209 -4.58 -15.61 -6.55
N TYR A 210 -4.92 -15.74 -5.26
CA TYR A 210 -6.28 -16.05 -4.82
C TYR A 210 -7.31 -15.05 -5.35
N TYR A 211 -7.05 -13.74 -5.22
CA TYR A 211 -7.96 -12.71 -5.72
C TYR A 211 -8.11 -12.74 -7.23
N VAL A 212 -7.02 -12.91 -7.98
CA VAL A 212 -7.05 -13.03 -9.44
C VAL A 212 -7.91 -14.22 -9.86
N PHE A 213 -7.69 -15.40 -9.29
CA PHE A 213 -8.48 -16.59 -9.59
C PHE A 213 -9.94 -16.43 -9.19
N ALA A 214 -10.22 -15.88 -8.01
CA ALA A 214 -11.58 -15.64 -7.54
C ALA A 214 -12.36 -14.69 -8.47
N ILE A 215 -11.71 -13.64 -8.98
CA ILE A 215 -12.32 -12.71 -9.93
C ILE A 215 -12.56 -13.40 -11.27
N ILE A 216 -11.58 -14.12 -11.81
CA ILE A 216 -11.70 -14.81 -13.10
C ILE A 216 -12.82 -15.84 -13.04
N LEU A 217 -12.86 -16.70 -12.02
CA LEU A 217 -13.90 -17.74 -11.88
C LEU A 217 -15.31 -17.19 -11.69
N LYS A 218 -15.43 -15.94 -11.21
CA LYS A 218 -16.73 -15.27 -11.07
C LYS A 218 -17.19 -14.57 -12.35
N LEU A 219 -16.24 -14.20 -13.23
CA LEU A 219 -16.50 -13.39 -14.43
C LEU A 219 -16.41 -14.17 -15.76
N ALA A 220 -15.83 -15.37 -15.74
CA ALA A 220 -15.83 -16.33 -16.84
C ALA A 220 -17.13 -17.15 -16.84
#